data_AF-A0A7X3XZZ6-F1
#
_entry.id   AF-A0A7X3XZZ6-F1
#
_cell.length_a   1.000
_cell.length_b   1.000
_cell.length_c   1.000
_cell.angle_alpha   90.00
_cell.angle_beta   90.00
_cell.angle_gamma   90.00
#
_symmetry.space_group_name_H-M   'P 1'
#
loop_
_entity.id
_entity.type
_entity.pdbx_description
1 polymer ?
#
loop_
_entity_poly.entity_id
_entity_poly.type
_entity_poly.pdbx_seq_one_letter_code
_entity_poly.pdbx_strand_id
1 'polypeptide(L)' 'MAMFRKVPEGYIAFVEGFSGANTQGTSLEEARSNIREAIALVVEANGAFGLAPMEEPQ' A
#
# COMPACT_ATOMS: atom_id res chain seq x y z
N MET A 1 -4.59 8.75 -2.76
CA MET A 1 -5.18 8.77 -1.39
C MET A 1 -5.21 7.34 -0.88
N ALA A 2 -4.85 7.08 0.38
CA ALA A 2 -4.94 5.71 0.92
C ALA A 2 -6.39 5.38 1.28
N MET A 3 -6.89 4.26 0.76
CA MET A 3 -8.18 3.67 1.09
C MET A 3 -8.02 2.58 2.14
N PHE A 4 -9.00 2.45 3.03
CA PHE A 4 -9.02 1.46 4.11
C PHE A 4 -10.35 0.72 4.10
N ARG A 5 -10.31 -0.61 4.12
CA ARG A 5 -11.53 -1.44 4.14
C ARG A 5 -11.46 -2.44 5.30
N LYS A 6 -12.49 -2.45 6.14
CA LYS A 6 -12.67 -3.49 7.16
C LYS A 6 -13.00 -4.81 6.46
N VAL A 7 -12.33 -5.88 6.87
CA VAL A 7 -12.55 -7.27 6.44
C VAL A 7 -12.63 -8.17 7.67
N PRO A 8 -13.11 -9.42 7.58
CA PRO A 8 -13.15 -10.34 8.73
C PRO A 8 -11.80 -10.47 9.44
N GLU A 9 -10.71 -10.43 8.69
CA GLU A 9 -9.33 -10.60 9.16
C GLU A 9 -8.67 -9.30 9.68
N GLY A 10 -9.39 -8.18 9.69
CA GLY A 10 -8.83 -6.89 10.12
C GLY A 10 -9.17 -5.75 9.18
N TYR A 11 -8.15 -5.04 8.71
CA TYR A 11 -8.23 -3.93 7.77
C TYR A 11 -7.21 -4.15 6.67
N ILE A 12 -7.64 -3.99 5.43
CA ILE A 12 -6.74 -3.84 4.29
C ILE A 12 -6.58 -2.36 3.96
N ALA A 13 -5.41 -1.97 3.47
CA ALA A 13 -5.10 -0.63 3.01
C ALA A 13 -4.36 -0.65 1.68
N PHE A 14 -4.74 0.25 0.77
CA PHE A 14 -4.17 0.37 -0.57
C PHE A 14 -4.29 1.81 -1.08
N VAL A 15 -3.50 2.17 -2.09
CA VAL A 15 -3.56 3.51 -2.71
C VAL A 15 -4.05 3.38 -4.15
N GLU A 16 -5.13 4.10 -4.47
CA GLU A 16 -5.68 4.12 -5.82
C GLU A 16 -4.64 4.61 -6.84
N GLY A 17 -4.48 3.84 -7.94
CA GLY A 17 -3.51 4.15 -9.00
C GLY A 17 -2.04 3.96 -8.61
N PHE A 18 -1.76 3.34 -7.47
CA PHE A 18 -0.39 3.11 -7.00
C PHE A 18 -0.26 1.66 -6.51
N SER A 19 0.11 0.76 -7.44
CA SER A 19 0.33 -0.64 -7.07
C SER A 19 1.67 -0.84 -6.37
N GLY A 20 1.81 -1.99 -5.72
CA GLY A 20 2.99 -2.33 -4.93
C GLY A 20 2.92 -1.88 -3.47
N ALA A 21 2.03 -0.95 -3.10
CA ALA A 21 1.76 -0.60 -1.71
C ALA A 21 0.35 -1.04 -1.30
N ASN A 22 0.25 -2.31 -0.93
CA ASN A 22 -0.94 -2.93 -0.34
C ASN A 22 -0.55 -3.53 1.00
N THR A 23 -1.37 -3.34 2.03
CA THR A 23 -1.08 -3.85 3.38
C THR A 23 -2.34 -4.36 4.07
N GLN A 24 -2.16 -5.19 5.08
CA GLN A 24 -3.21 -5.63 5.99
C GLN A 24 -2.73 -5.42 7.43
N GLY A 25 -3.67 -5.16 8.33
CA GLY A 25 -3.44 -5.06 9.77
C GLY A 25 -4.66 -5.49 10.56
N THR A 26 -4.47 -5.95 11.78
CA THR A 26 -5.56 -6.35 12.69
C THR A 26 -6.40 -5.14 13.15
N SER A 27 -5.81 -3.95 13.14
CA SER A 27 -6.45 -2.68 13.47
C SER A 27 -6.30 -1.63 12.36
N LEU A 28 -7.14 -0.59 12.40
CA LEU A 28 -7.04 0.53 11.46
C LEU A 28 -5.73 1.31 11.63
N GLU A 29 -5.23 1.42 12.86
CA GLU A 29 -3.97 2.10 13.17
C GLU A 29 -2.78 1.34 12.59
N GLU A 30 -2.75 0.02 12.76
CA GLU A 30 -1.74 -0.86 12.17
C GLU A 30 -1.75 -0.75 10.64
N ALA A 31 -2.91 -0.88 10.00
CA ALA A 31 -3.03 -0.74 8.55
C ALA A 31 -2.57 0.66 8.06
N ARG A 32 -2.77 1.71 8.86
CA ARG A 32 -2.27 3.08 8.57
C ARG A 32 -0.76 3.21 8.72
N SER A 33 -0.13 2.52 9.67
CA SER A 33 1.34 2.52 9.78
C SER A 33 1.94 1.76 8.60
N ASN A 34 1.47 0.53 8.39
CA ASN A 34 1.97 -0.39 7.37
C ASN A 34 1.91 0.24 5.98
N ILE A 35 0.79 0.88 5.60
CA ILE A 35 0.67 1.46 4.26
C ILE A 35 1.66 2.61 4.01
N ARG A 36 2.04 3.37 5.05
CA ARG A 36 3.04 4.44 4.90
C ARG A 36 4.43 3.88 4.65
N GLU A 37 4.79 2.82 5.39
CA GLU A 37 6.05 2.10 5.19
C GLU A 37 6.10 1.45 3.81
N ALA A 38 5.03 0.77 3.40
CA ALA A 38 4.95 0.15 2.08
C ALA A 38 5.10 1.17 0.94
N ILE A 39 4.46 2.34 1.04
CA ILE A 39 4.65 3.43 0.06
C ILE A 39 6.11 3.87 0.00
N ALA A 40 6.76 4.09 1.16
CA ALA A 40 8.15 4.50 1.22
C ALA A 40 9.08 3.48 0.56
N LEU A 41 8.88 2.19 0.85
CA LEU A 41 9.65 1.09 0.25
C LEU A 41 9.47 1.00 -1.26
N VAL A 42 8.24 1.16 -1.76
CA VAL A 42 7.96 1.14 -3.20
C VAL A 42 8.60 2.32 -3.91
N VAL A 43 8.53 3.53 -3.33
CA VAL A 43 9.17 4.72 -3.89
C VAL A 43 10.69 4.56 -3.91
N GLU A 44 11.28 4.04 -2.83
CA GLU A 44 12.70 3.76 -2.74
C GLU A 44 13.13 2.72 -3.79
N ALA A 45 12.43 1.59 -3.86
CA ALA A 45 12.74 0.54 -4.84
C ALA A 45 12.59 1.04 -6.28
N ASN A 46 11.51 1.75 -6.60
CA ASN A 46 11.29 2.30 -7.93
C ASN A 46 12.37 3.32 -8.30
N GLY A 47 12.79 4.17 -7.37
CA GLY A 47 13.91 5.09 -7.56
C GLY A 47 15.25 4.38 -7.76
N ALA A 48 15.53 3.33 -6.99
CA ALA A 48 16.77 2.56 -7.07
C ALA A 48 16.89 1.73 -8.35
N PHE A 49 15.77 1.21 -8.86
CA PHE A 49 15.75 0.34 -10.04
C PHE A 49 15.24 1.05 -11.32
N GLY A 50 14.93 2.35 -11.26
CA GLY A 50 14.40 3.11 -12.39
C GLY A 50 13.04 2.61 -12.89
N LEU A 51 12.27 1.94 -12.02
CA LEU A 51 10.98 1.36 -12.36
C LEU A 51 9.90 2.44 -12.30
N ALA A 52 8.97 2.42 -13.25
CA ALA A 52 7.74 3.19 -13.13
C ALA A 52 6.87 2.59 -12.01
N PRO A 53 6.01 3.40 -11.35
CA PRO A 53 4.95 2.85 -10.51
C PRO A 53 4.17 1.83 -11.32
N MET A 54 4.14 0.59 -10.83
CA MET A 54 3.39 -0.48 -11.46
C MET A 54 1.90 -0.07 -11.40
N GLU A 55 1.18 -0.17 -12.51
CA GLU A 55 -0.29 -0.05 -12.52
C GLU A 55 -0.89 -1.45 -12.43
N GLU A 56 -1.97 -1.65 -11.66
CA GLU A 56 -2.70 -2.91 -11.73
C GLU A 56 -3.55 -2.95 -13.02
N PRO A 57 -3.62 -4.09 -13.74
CA PRO A 57 -4.60 -4.27 -14.79
C PRO A 57 -6.02 -4.06 -14.22
N GLN A 58 -6.84 -3.28 -14.92
CA GLN A 58 -8.24 -3.03 -14.57
C GLN A 58 -9.09 -4.30 -14.57
#